data_AF-A0A835X6H0-F1
#
_entry.id   AF-A0A835X6H0-F1
#
_cell.length_a   1.000
_cell.length_b   1.000
_cell.length_c   1.000
_cell.angle_alpha   90.00
_cell.angle_beta   90.00
_cell.angle_gamma   90.00
#
_symmetry.space_group_name_H-M   'P 1'
#
loop_
_entity.id
_entity.type
_entity.pdbx_description
1 polymer ?
#
loop_
_entity_poly.entity_id
_entity_poly.type
_entity_poly.pdbx_seq_one_letter_code
_entity_poly.pdbx_strand_id
1 'polypeptide(L)'
;MNDPNYYANIYNAYDEKPKKIRILDSTLREGEQHPGVSFTNKQRIQIAWMLDYFGVDQIEISPVISKDHEESTRTIIKQGLKADIVSHGRALKEDIDISLRCDAKWVAAYLGISDIHLKDKLRISRDEALKRAVETVEYAKSHGLKIRFTVEDGSRADPKFLLQVCSSLEEAGVDRISLPDTVGILRPIGMYNFVKKVRDEIDTPLDAHVHNDIGFALANAFAACEAGVDQIHTTIDGIGERTGIPSLAEVAVALTYLFKSPNDFRLDMLQDLSRLIEDYTSIKPYDSKPIVGSSAYKHKAGTHLAAVLRNPAAYEPIPPRAVGNRRRIVFGELAGKTGATYLMSLLGLEKNDERARAVASGLKSLRMGDLIDIPLEDRFEKRIINDKDVERKRTE
;
A
#
# COMPACT_ATOMS: atom_id res chain seq x y z
N MET A 1 28.11 -15.45 -9.08
CA MET A 1 27.03 -14.93 -8.20
C MET A 1 25.76 -14.92 -9.02
N ASN A 2 24.74 -15.70 -8.64
CA ASN A 2 23.53 -15.90 -9.46
C ASN A 2 22.40 -14.90 -9.14
N ASP A 3 22.47 -14.18 -8.02
CA ASP A 3 21.51 -13.11 -7.67
C ASP A 3 22.20 -11.74 -7.76
N PRO A 4 21.76 -10.83 -8.65
CA PRO A 4 22.32 -9.48 -8.75
C PRO A 4 22.09 -8.66 -7.46
N ASN A 5 21.14 -9.03 -6.60
CA ASN A 5 20.83 -8.34 -5.36
C ASN A 5 21.63 -8.85 -4.14
N TYR A 6 22.57 -9.79 -4.33
CA TYR A 6 23.29 -10.44 -3.23
C TYR A 6 23.87 -9.45 -2.20
N TYR A 7 24.61 -8.43 -2.66
CA TYR A 7 25.20 -7.45 -1.73
C TYR A 7 24.17 -6.52 -1.09
N ALA A 8 23.10 -6.16 -1.80
CA ALA A 8 22.00 -5.40 -1.21
C ALA A 8 21.31 -6.19 -0.10
N ASN A 9 21.12 -7.49 -0.28
CA ASN A 9 20.56 -8.37 0.74
C ASN A 9 21.46 -8.47 1.99
N ILE A 10 22.79 -8.34 1.86
CA ILE A 10 23.70 -8.26 3.03
C ILE A 10 23.43 -6.99 3.84
N TYR A 11 23.23 -5.85 3.19
CA TYR A 11 22.92 -4.59 3.88
C TYR A 11 21.52 -4.56 4.49
N ASN A 12 20.59 -5.33 3.92
CA ASN A 12 19.23 -5.49 4.44
C ASN A 12 19.11 -6.61 5.48
N ALA A 13 20.18 -7.40 5.69
CA ALA A 13 20.11 -8.55 6.57
C ALA A 13 19.87 -8.12 8.02
N TYR A 14 18.97 -8.83 8.68
CA TYR A 14 18.72 -8.72 10.11
C TYR A 14 18.92 -10.10 10.74
N ASP A 15 19.42 -10.16 11.97
CA ASP A 15 19.73 -11.43 12.66
C ASP A 15 18.47 -12.25 13.04
N GLU A 16 17.28 -11.68 12.84
CA GLU A 16 16.00 -12.32 13.16
C GLU A 16 15.34 -12.97 11.93
N LYS A 17 14.61 -14.06 12.18
CA LYS A 17 13.75 -14.66 11.14
C LYS A 17 12.64 -13.68 10.75
N PRO A 18 12.26 -13.61 9.46
CA PRO A 18 11.14 -12.79 9.02
C PRO A 18 9.86 -13.09 9.80
N LYS A 19 9.25 -12.06 10.37
CA LYS A 19 7.95 -12.14 11.07
C LYS A 19 6.84 -11.79 10.09
N LYS A 20 5.67 -12.42 10.26
CA LYS A 20 4.47 -12.06 9.49
C LYS A 20 3.97 -10.70 9.98
N ILE A 21 3.99 -9.70 9.12
CA ILE A 21 3.29 -8.43 9.33
C ILE A 21 1.89 -8.55 8.74
N ARG A 22 0.86 -8.28 9.55
CA ARG A 22 -0.54 -8.31 9.09
C ARG A 22 -0.87 -7.06 8.30
N ILE A 23 -1.84 -7.17 7.39
CA ILE A 23 -2.38 -6.01 6.65
C ILE A 23 -3.86 -5.83 6.97
N LEU A 24 -4.19 -4.62 7.42
CA LEU A 24 -5.56 -4.12 7.39
C LEU A 24 -5.68 -3.16 6.22
N ASP A 25 -6.54 -3.49 5.26
CA ASP A 25 -6.88 -2.54 4.20
C ASP A 25 -8.11 -1.71 4.60
N SER A 26 -7.94 -0.39 4.53
CA SER A 26 -8.91 0.61 4.94
C SER A 26 -9.50 1.36 3.75
N THR A 27 -9.46 0.80 2.53
CA THR A 27 -10.00 1.47 1.35
C THR A 27 -11.50 1.80 1.51
N LEU A 28 -12.24 0.94 2.20
CA LEU A 28 -13.67 1.10 2.47
C LEU A 28 -13.98 1.97 3.71
N ARG A 29 -12.96 2.56 4.34
CA ARG A 29 -13.11 3.49 5.48
C ARG A 29 -12.25 4.73 5.27
N GLU A 30 -10.93 4.62 5.39
CA GLU A 30 -9.99 5.71 5.13
C GLU A 30 -10.10 6.20 3.69
N GLY A 31 -10.16 5.29 2.71
CA GLY A 31 -10.18 5.65 1.29
C GLY A 31 -11.38 6.52 0.91
N GLU A 32 -12.55 6.27 1.50
CA GLU A 32 -13.77 7.09 1.30
C GLU A 32 -13.72 8.47 1.97
N GLN A 33 -12.73 8.73 2.84
CA GLN A 33 -12.49 10.09 3.35
C GLN A 33 -11.75 10.98 2.34
N HIS A 34 -11.24 10.41 1.25
CA HIS A 34 -10.66 11.20 0.18
C HIS A 34 -11.74 12.08 -0.47
N PRO A 35 -11.49 13.40 -0.65
CA PRO A 35 -12.48 14.29 -1.26
C PRO A 35 -12.96 13.80 -2.64
N GLY A 36 -14.27 13.63 -2.78
CA GLY A 36 -14.89 13.19 -4.04
C GLY A 36 -14.98 11.67 -4.23
N VAL A 37 -14.49 10.87 -3.29
CA VAL A 37 -14.69 9.41 -3.29
C VAL A 37 -15.98 9.07 -2.57
N SER A 38 -16.79 8.22 -3.19
CA SER A 38 -17.95 7.59 -2.57
C SER A 38 -18.28 6.33 -3.35
N PHE A 39 -18.35 5.20 -2.65
CA PHE A 39 -18.70 3.92 -3.27
C PHE A 39 -20.19 3.63 -3.10
N THR A 40 -20.77 2.93 -4.07
CA THR A 40 -22.07 2.27 -3.94
C THR A 40 -21.93 0.96 -3.17
N ASN A 41 -23.04 0.41 -2.66
CA ASN A 41 -23.02 -0.87 -1.93
C ASN A 41 -22.39 -2.00 -2.75
N LYS A 42 -22.69 -2.07 -4.06
CA LYS A 42 -22.11 -3.07 -4.96
C LYS A 42 -20.60 -2.90 -5.12
N GLN A 43 -20.12 -1.66 -5.24
CA GLN A 43 -18.70 -1.36 -5.34
C GLN A 43 -17.96 -1.73 -4.04
N ARG A 44 -18.52 -1.40 -2.86
CA ARG A 44 -17.93 -1.81 -1.57
C ARG A 44 -17.79 -3.32 -1.45
N ILE A 45 -18.84 -4.07 -1.83
CA ILE A 45 -18.82 -5.54 -1.82
C ILE A 45 -17.76 -6.07 -2.78
N GLN A 46 -17.66 -5.53 -4.00
CA GLN A 46 -16.64 -5.96 -4.98
C GLN A 46 -15.23 -5.68 -4.48
N ILE A 47 -14.96 -4.48 -3.94
CA ILE A 47 -13.66 -4.13 -3.34
C ILE A 47 -13.32 -5.11 -2.21
N ALA A 48 -14.27 -5.40 -1.31
CA ALA A 48 -14.05 -6.34 -0.21
C ALA A 48 -13.67 -7.75 -0.70
N TRP A 49 -14.37 -8.26 -1.71
CA TRP A 49 -14.04 -9.56 -2.34
C TRP A 49 -12.66 -9.55 -3.00
N MET A 50 -12.28 -8.47 -3.68
CA MET A 50 -10.97 -8.37 -4.32
C MET A 50 -9.83 -8.25 -3.31
N LEU A 51 -10.04 -7.54 -2.19
CA LEU A 51 -9.10 -7.45 -1.08
C LEU A 51 -8.93 -8.80 -0.36
N ASP A 52 -10.03 -9.51 -0.10
CA ASP A 52 -9.99 -10.86 0.48
C ASP A 52 -9.24 -11.83 -0.42
N TYR A 53 -9.54 -11.82 -1.72
CA TYR A 53 -8.86 -12.67 -2.69
C TYR A 53 -7.38 -12.30 -2.88
N PHE A 54 -7.03 -11.01 -2.71
CA PHE A 54 -5.65 -10.55 -2.69
C PHE A 54 -4.85 -11.13 -1.51
N GLY A 55 -5.51 -11.31 -0.36
CA GLY A 55 -4.93 -11.92 0.84
C GLY A 55 -4.63 -10.95 1.99
N VAL A 56 -5.38 -9.85 2.12
CA VAL A 56 -5.29 -8.99 3.32
C VAL A 56 -5.83 -9.71 4.55
N ASP A 57 -5.31 -9.40 5.75
CA ASP A 57 -5.76 -10.06 6.98
C ASP A 57 -7.06 -9.44 7.53
N GLN A 58 -7.25 -8.13 7.33
CA GLN A 58 -8.45 -7.40 7.76
C GLN A 58 -8.93 -6.39 6.70
N ILE A 59 -10.24 -6.17 6.63
CA ILE A 59 -10.87 -5.15 5.80
C ILE A 59 -11.68 -4.23 6.72
N GLU A 60 -11.39 -2.94 6.71
CA GLU A 60 -12.05 -1.96 7.57
C GLU A 60 -13.13 -1.18 6.81
N ILE A 61 -14.32 -1.10 7.42
CA ILE A 61 -15.49 -0.36 6.91
C ILE A 61 -16.21 0.32 8.08
N SER A 62 -16.84 1.48 7.84
CA SER A 62 -17.55 2.24 8.88
C SER A 62 -19.07 2.19 8.66
N PRO A 63 -19.86 1.42 9.43
CA PRO A 63 -21.32 1.38 9.27
C PRO A 63 -22.03 2.63 9.81
N VAL A 64 -21.35 3.47 10.60
CA VAL A 64 -21.98 4.60 11.32
C VAL A 64 -22.21 5.84 10.45
N ILE A 65 -21.77 5.80 9.18
CA ILE A 65 -21.82 6.95 8.26
C ILE A 65 -23.22 7.13 7.66
N SER A 66 -23.85 6.05 7.19
CA SER A 66 -25.16 6.08 6.55
C SER A 66 -25.82 4.70 6.57
N LYS A 67 -27.12 4.63 6.26
CA LYS A 67 -27.83 3.35 6.11
C LYS A 67 -27.21 2.45 5.04
N ASP A 68 -26.68 3.04 3.97
CA ASP A 68 -26.00 2.32 2.89
C ASP A 68 -24.69 1.68 3.38
N HIS A 69 -23.97 2.37 4.27
CA HIS A 69 -22.79 1.82 4.92
C HIS A 69 -23.14 0.69 5.91
N GLU A 70 -24.20 0.86 6.71
CA GLU A 70 -24.70 -0.19 7.61
C GLU A 70 -25.12 -1.44 6.81
N GLU A 71 -25.85 -1.24 5.70
CA GLU A 71 -26.24 -2.34 4.80
C GLU A 71 -25.04 -3.02 4.15
N SER A 72 -24.08 -2.25 3.63
CA SER A 72 -22.86 -2.77 3.02
C SER A 72 -22.04 -3.59 4.03
N THR A 73 -21.86 -3.06 5.24
CA THR A 73 -21.10 -3.72 6.31
C THR A 73 -21.74 -5.07 6.67
N ARG A 74 -23.04 -5.07 6.94
CA ARG A 74 -23.80 -6.30 7.23
C ARG A 74 -23.75 -7.29 6.07
N THR A 75 -23.78 -6.81 4.82
CA THR A 75 -23.74 -7.68 3.63
C THR A 75 -22.36 -8.33 3.48
N ILE A 76 -21.28 -7.56 3.64
CA ILE A 76 -19.89 -8.02 3.52
C ILE A 76 -19.58 -9.07 4.62
N ILE A 77 -20.00 -8.82 5.86
CA ILE A 77 -19.85 -9.78 6.97
C ILE A 77 -20.46 -11.15 6.63
N LYS A 78 -21.56 -11.18 5.88
CA LYS A 78 -22.28 -12.40 5.50
C LYS A 78 -21.72 -13.11 4.26
N GLN A 79 -20.69 -12.56 3.59
CA GLN A 79 -20.12 -13.15 2.37
C GLN A 79 -19.19 -14.34 2.62
N GLY A 80 -18.78 -14.59 3.88
CA GLY A 80 -17.86 -15.69 4.19
C GLY A 80 -16.42 -15.45 3.72
N LEU A 81 -15.98 -14.18 3.71
CA LEU A 81 -14.59 -13.79 3.42
C LEU A 81 -13.64 -14.39 4.47
N LYS A 82 -12.38 -14.62 4.07
CA LYS A 82 -11.32 -15.09 4.96
C LYS A 82 -10.77 -13.95 5.84
N ALA A 83 -10.69 -12.74 5.30
CA ALA A 83 -10.28 -11.54 6.02
C ALA A 83 -11.30 -11.19 7.11
N ASP A 84 -10.81 -10.73 8.26
CA ASP A 84 -11.69 -10.21 9.31
C ASP A 84 -12.29 -8.87 8.86
N ILE A 85 -13.61 -8.72 8.98
CA ILE A 85 -14.29 -7.45 8.71
C ILE A 85 -14.34 -6.62 9.98
N VAL A 86 -13.68 -5.46 9.96
CA VAL A 86 -13.54 -4.55 11.10
C VAL A 86 -14.52 -3.39 10.95
N SER A 87 -15.51 -3.33 11.86
CA SER A 87 -16.52 -2.27 11.89
C SER A 87 -16.00 -1.06 12.67
N HIS A 88 -15.75 0.05 11.97
CA HIS A 88 -15.15 1.25 12.53
C HIS A 88 -16.20 2.25 13.03
N GLY A 89 -16.00 2.81 14.22
CA GLY A 89 -16.87 3.81 14.81
C GLY A 89 -16.17 4.63 15.90
N ARG A 90 -16.84 5.66 16.41
CA ARG A 90 -16.34 6.47 17.53
C ARG A 90 -16.34 5.64 18.81
N ALA A 91 -15.56 6.07 19.80
CA ALA A 91 -15.63 5.53 21.16
C ALA A 91 -16.93 5.96 21.87
N LEU A 92 -18.07 5.44 21.38
CA LEU A 92 -19.43 5.69 21.84
C LEU A 92 -20.19 4.36 21.83
N LYS A 93 -21.03 4.16 22.85
CA LYS A 93 -21.85 2.96 22.99
C LYS A 93 -22.75 2.74 21.76
N GLU A 94 -23.34 3.82 21.25
CA GLU A 94 -24.27 3.79 20.12
C GLU A 94 -23.60 3.30 18.83
N ASP A 95 -22.32 3.63 18.63
CA ASP A 95 -21.55 3.19 17.46
C ASP A 95 -21.17 1.70 17.56
N ILE A 96 -20.93 1.19 18.78
CA ILE A 96 -20.79 -0.25 19.03
C ILE A 96 -22.12 -0.98 18.80
N ASP A 97 -23.24 -0.41 19.23
CA ASP A 97 -24.57 -0.98 19.01
C ASP A 97 -24.91 -1.10 17.50
N ILE A 98 -24.52 -0.12 16.68
CA ILE A 98 -24.64 -0.20 15.21
C ILE A 98 -23.82 -1.37 14.66
N SER A 99 -22.59 -1.56 15.16
CA SER A 99 -21.72 -2.67 14.75
C SER A 99 -22.33 -4.03 15.10
N LEU A 100 -22.94 -4.15 16.28
CA LEU A 100 -23.66 -5.35 16.71
C LEU A 100 -24.85 -5.67 15.78
N ARG A 101 -25.62 -4.66 15.34
CA ARG A 101 -26.70 -4.86 14.35
C ARG A 101 -26.21 -5.35 12.98
N CYS A 102 -24.94 -5.13 12.67
CA CYS A 102 -24.30 -5.63 11.46
C CYS A 102 -23.79 -7.08 11.60
N ASP A 103 -23.97 -7.73 12.76
CA ASP A 103 -23.41 -9.03 13.10
C ASP A 103 -21.86 -9.02 13.13
N ALA A 104 -21.25 -7.87 13.48
CA ALA A 104 -19.79 -7.72 13.52
C ALA A 104 -19.14 -8.63 14.57
N LYS A 105 -17.94 -9.13 14.26
CA LYS A 105 -17.05 -9.84 15.21
C LYS A 105 -15.90 -8.97 15.69
N TRP A 106 -15.43 -8.09 14.81
CA TRP A 106 -14.40 -7.11 15.08
C TRP A 106 -14.98 -5.71 15.00
N VAL A 107 -14.66 -4.89 16.00
CA VAL A 107 -14.94 -3.46 16.01
C VAL A 107 -13.63 -2.68 16.16
N ALA A 108 -13.61 -1.48 15.57
CA ALA A 108 -12.57 -0.50 15.81
C ALA A 108 -13.20 0.76 16.39
N ALA A 109 -12.79 1.12 17.61
CA ALA A 109 -13.11 2.41 18.20
C ALA A 109 -11.95 3.39 18.00
N TYR A 110 -12.26 4.68 17.91
CA TYR A 110 -11.25 5.74 17.96
C TYR A 110 -11.63 6.87 18.91
N LEU A 111 -10.61 7.49 19.50
CA LEU A 111 -10.74 8.68 20.33
C LEU A 111 -9.47 9.53 20.23
N GLY A 112 -9.63 10.83 20.02
CA GLY A 112 -8.52 11.79 20.02
C GLY A 112 -7.93 11.98 21.41
N ILE A 113 -6.62 11.80 21.55
CA ILE A 113 -5.92 11.86 22.86
C ILE A 113 -4.90 12.99 22.98
N SER A 114 -4.59 13.70 21.88
CA SER A 114 -3.73 14.88 21.93
C SER A 114 -4.45 16.05 22.61
N ASP A 115 -3.69 16.96 23.24
CA ASP A 115 -4.28 18.09 23.94
C ASP A 115 -5.13 18.98 23.02
N ILE A 116 -4.74 19.13 21.75
CA ILE A 116 -5.51 19.86 20.75
C ILE A 116 -6.83 19.14 20.43
N HIS A 117 -6.85 17.81 20.32
CA HIS A 117 -8.10 17.06 20.11
C HIS A 117 -8.99 17.07 21.36
N LEU A 118 -8.44 16.89 22.55
CA LEU A 118 -9.20 16.92 23.79
C LEU A 118 -9.85 18.29 24.02
N LYS A 119 -9.10 19.38 23.79
CA LYS A 119 -9.56 20.75 24.02
C LYS A 119 -10.49 21.25 22.91
N ASP A 120 -10.05 21.18 21.64
CA ASP A 120 -10.70 21.91 20.55
C ASP A 120 -11.73 21.06 19.79
N LYS A 121 -11.51 19.73 19.70
CA LYS A 121 -12.41 18.80 19.01
C LYS A 121 -13.46 18.19 19.95
N LEU A 122 -13.03 17.60 21.07
CA LEU A 122 -13.90 16.82 21.96
C LEU A 122 -14.46 17.64 23.13
N ARG A 123 -13.73 18.67 23.57
CA ARG A 123 -14.05 19.51 24.74
C ARG A 123 -14.24 18.69 26.02
N ILE A 124 -13.33 17.75 26.26
CA ILE A 124 -13.32 16.89 27.45
C ILE A 124 -11.94 16.90 28.10
N SER A 125 -11.90 16.55 29.38
CA SER A 125 -10.66 16.34 30.14
C SER A 125 -9.97 15.03 29.77
N ARG A 126 -8.69 14.92 30.13
CA ARG A 126 -7.90 13.67 29.99
C ARG A 126 -8.54 12.51 30.76
N ASP A 127 -9.06 12.75 31.97
CA ASP A 127 -9.72 11.72 32.79
C ASP A 127 -11.03 11.23 32.15
N GLU A 128 -11.83 12.14 31.60
CA GLU A 128 -13.05 11.77 30.86
C GLU A 128 -12.73 10.99 29.59
N ALA A 129 -11.65 11.34 28.88
CA ALA A 129 -11.20 10.62 27.69
C ALA A 129 -10.73 9.21 28.03
N LEU A 130 -9.91 9.05 29.07
CA LEU A 130 -9.45 7.76 29.57
C LEU A 130 -10.63 6.88 29.98
N LYS A 131 -11.55 7.42 30.79
CA LYS A 131 -12.76 6.72 31.22
C LYS A 131 -13.59 6.25 30.03
N ARG A 132 -13.84 7.13 29.05
CA ARG A 132 -14.60 6.79 27.84
C ARG A 132 -13.91 5.69 27.03
N ALA A 133 -12.58 5.74 26.92
CA ALA A 133 -11.82 4.73 26.19
C ALA A 133 -11.97 3.34 26.85
N VAL A 134 -11.78 3.26 28.16
CA VAL A 134 -11.94 2.02 28.95
C VAL A 134 -13.37 1.48 28.86
N GLU A 135 -14.38 2.33 29.13
CA GLU A 135 -15.79 1.93 29.09
C GLU A 135 -16.20 1.41 27.71
N THR A 136 -15.65 1.97 26.62
CA THR A 136 -15.91 1.49 25.26
C THR A 136 -15.35 0.08 25.04
N VAL A 137 -14.12 -0.17 25.52
CA VAL A 137 -13.49 -1.50 25.43
C VAL A 137 -14.30 -2.51 26.23
N GLU A 138 -14.56 -2.24 27.51
CA GLU A 138 -15.33 -3.13 28.37
C GLU A 138 -16.72 -3.42 27.79
N TYR A 139 -17.40 -2.40 27.25
CA TYR A 139 -18.68 -2.57 26.59
C TYR A 139 -18.60 -3.52 25.39
N ALA A 140 -17.63 -3.32 24.49
CA ALA A 140 -17.43 -4.20 23.34
C ALA A 140 -17.12 -5.64 23.78
N LYS A 141 -16.21 -5.82 24.76
CA LYS A 141 -15.85 -7.15 25.29
C LYS A 141 -17.04 -7.85 25.96
N SER A 142 -17.88 -7.11 26.68
CA SER A 142 -19.09 -7.66 27.33
C SER A 142 -20.13 -8.22 26.33
N HIS A 143 -20.06 -7.79 25.06
CA HIS A 143 -20.89 -8.29 23.97
C HIS A 143 -20.17 -9.36 23.11
N GLY A 144 -19.01 -9.85 23.56
CA GLY A 144 -18.24 -10.89 22.87
C GLY A 144 -17.51 -10.42 21.61
N LEU A 145 -17.37 -9.11 21.42
CA LEU A 145 -16.63 -8.54 20.29
C LEU A 145 -15.13 -8.59 20.54
N LYS A 146 -14.36 -8.70 19.45
CA LYS A 146 -12.96 -8.31 19.42
C LYS A 146 -12.86 -6.83 19.10
N ILE A 147 -11.95 -6.10 19.75
CA ILE A 147 -11.83 -4.66 19.60
C ILE A 147 -10.39 -4.21 19.35
N ARG A 148 -10.22 -3.39 18.32
CA ARG A 148 -9.07 -2.50 18.17
C ARG A 148 -9.43 -1.13 18.72
N PHE A 149 -8.56 -0.53 19.52
CA PHE A 149 -8.71 0.86 19.92
C PHE A 149 -7.68 1.75 19.22
N THR A 150 -8.11 2.88 18.67
CA THR A 150 -7.26 3.81 17.93
C THR A 150 -7.06 5.08 18.73
N VAL A 151 -5.83 5.33 19.16
CA VAL A 151 -5.46 6.54 19.93
C VAL A 151 -5.19 7.70 18.97
N GLU A 152 -6.26 8.27 18.40
CA GLU A 152 -6.19 9.32 17.37
C GLU A 152 -5.28 10.49 17.79
N ASP A 153 -4.37 10.86 16.88
CA ASP A 153 -3.34 11.88 17.08
C ASP A 153 -2.37 11.62 18.24
N GLY A 154 -2.17 10.33 18.57
CA GLY A 154 -1.23 9.90 19.59
C GLY A 154 0.22 10.34 19.34
N SER A 155 0.62 10.54 18.08
CA SER A 155 1.96 11.05 17.72
C SER A 155 2.26 12.46 18.25
N ARG A 156 1.22 13.23 18.61
CA ARG A 156 1.32 14.59 19.18
C ARG A 156 0.76 14.70 20.60
N ALA A 157 0.41 13.58 21.22
CA ALA A 157 -0.06 13.56 22.60
C ALA A 157 1.10 13.67 23.60
N ASP A 158 0.79 14.08 24.83
CA ASP A 158 1.75 13.98 25.94
C ASP A 158 2.16 12.50 26.12
N PRO A 159 3.46 12.16 26.12
CA PRO A 159 3.89 10.78 26.17
C PRO A 159 3.47 10.03 27.44
N LYS A 160 3.33 10.70 28.59
CA LYS A 160 2.87 10.02 29.82
C LYS A 160 1.39 9.68 29.72
N PHE A 161 0.59 10.59 29.19
CA PHE A 161 -0.83 10.35 28.98
C PHE A 161 -1.08 9.28 27.91
N LEU A 162 -0.32 9.28 26.82
CA LEU A 162 -0.35 8.22 25.82
C LEU A 162 -0.13 6.84 26.45
N LEU A 163 0.94 6.69 27.23
CA LEU A 163 1.26 5.42 27.89
C LEU A 163 0.16 5.01 28.87
N GLN A 164 -0.32 5.95 29.69
CA GLN A 164 -1.44 5.71 30.61
C GLN A 164 -2.69 5.19 29.87
N VAL A 165 -3.07 5.82 28.76
CA VAL A 165 -4.21 5.36 27.94
C VAL A 165 -3.96 3.95 27.39
N CYS A 166 -2.77 3.68 26.88
CA CYS A 166 -2.44 2.38 26.31
C CYS A 166 -2.46 1.26 27.36
N SER A 167 -1.86 1.48 28.54
CA SER A 167 -1.88 0.51 29.64
C SER A 167 -3.29 0.25 30.15
N SER A 168 -4.12 1.30 30.30
CA SER A 168 -5.52 1.11 30.71
C SER A 168 -6.37 0.39 29.66
N LEU A 169 -6.09 0.57 28.37
CA LEU A 169 -6.75 -0.19 27.31
C LEU A 169 -6.36 -1.67 27.35
N GLU A 170 -5.09 -1.98 27.60
CA GLU A 170 -4.60 -3.35 27.81
C GLU A 170 -5.26 -4.01 29.02
N GLU A 171 -5.30 -3.31 30.17
CA GLU A 171 -5.98 -3.80 31.39
C GLU A 171 -7.47 -4.07 31.16
N ALA A 172 -8.13 -3.27 30.32
CA ALA A 172 -9.52 -3.45 29.92
C ALA A 172 -9.73 -4.63 28.94
N GLY A 173 -8.65 -5.25 28.45
CA GLY A 173 -8.70 -6.41 27.57
C GLY A 173 -8.91 -6.08 26.09
N VAL A 174 -8.39 -4.95 25.62
CA VAL A 174 -8.37 -4.60 24.19
C VAL A 174 -7.58 -5.67 23.41
N ASP A 175 -8.04 -6.02 22.20
CA ASP A 175 -7.36 -7.06 21.40
C ASP A 175 -6.18 -6.49 20.60
N ARG A 176 -6.24 -5.19 20.22
CA ARG A 176 -5.20 -4.47 19.46
C ARG A 176 -5.24 -2.96 19.74
N ILE A 177 -4.11 -2.28 19.66
CA ILE A 177 -4.04 -0.81 19.73
C ILE A 177 -3.44 -0.25 18.44
N SER A 178 -4.14 0.66 17.77
CA SER A 178 -3.64 1.40 16.62
C SER A 178 -3.00 2.69 17.07
N LEU A 179 -1.77 2.92 16.61
CA LEU A 179 -0.94 4.09 16.87
C LEU A 179 -0.86 4.97 15.62
N PRO A 180 -1.73 6.00 15.50
CA PRO A 180 -1.77 6.82 14.32
C PRO A 180 -0.78 7.98 14.36
N ASP A 181 -0.12 8.22 13.22
CA ASP A 181 0.45 9.53 12.88
C ASP A 181 -0.56 10.31 12.04
N THR A 182 -1.61 10.81 12.71
CA THR A 182 -2.82 11.36 12.09
C THR A 182 -2.55 12.49 11.10
N VAL A 183 -1.48 13.27 11.33
CA VAL A 183 -1.11 14.43 10.49
C VAL A 183 0.17 14.19 9.68
N GLY A 184 0.71 12.97 9.68
CA GLY A 184 1.88 12.61 8.88
C GLY A 184 3.15 13.43 9.19
N ILE A 185 3.35 13.81 10.46
CA ILE A 185 4.43 14.72 10.87
C ILE A 185 5.70 14.01 11.32
N LEU A 186 5.61 12.72 11.63
CA LEU A 186 6.76 11.96 12.12
C LEU A 186 7.74 11.68 10.97
N ARG A 187 9.03 11.77 11.29
CA ARG A 187 10.10 11.18 10.47
C ARG A 187 10.26 9.70 10.87
N PRO A 188 10.91 8.86 10.05
CA PRO A 188 11.07 7.43 10.37
C PRO A 188 11.62 7.13 11.76
N ILE A 189 12.70 7.82 12.18
CA ILE A 189 13.24 7.66 13.55
C ILE A 189 12.25 8.09 14.65
N GLY A 190 11.42 9.09 14.37
CA GLY A 190 10.35 9.53 15.28
C GLY A 190 9.25 8.48 15.41
N MET A 191 8.84 7.87 14.29
CA MET A 191 7.89 6.77 14.28
C MET A 191 8.42 5.55 15.04
N TYR A 192 9.68 5.17 14.80
CA TYR A 192 10.34 4.11 15.55
C TYR A 192 10.28 4.38 17.05
N ASN A 193 10.73 5.56 17.50
CA ASN A 193 10.75 5.92 18.92
C ASN A 193 9.35 5.99 19.54
N PHE A 194 8.36 6.48 18.79
CA PHE A 194 6.96 6.57 19.23
C PHE A 194 6.37 5.17 19.49
N VAL A 195 6.51 4.27 18.53
CA VAL A 195 6.05 2.88 18.68
C VAL A 195 6.84 2.16 19.76
N LYS A 196 8.17 2.27 19.74
CA LYS A 196 9.05 1.58 20.69
C LYS A 196 8.70 1.94 22.13
N LYS A 197 8.40 3.22 22.39
CA LYS A 197 7.97 3.70 23.71
C LYS A 197 6.68 3.03 24.19
N VAL A 198 5.70 2.82 23.31
CA VAL A 198 4.45 2.11 23.65
C VAL A 198 4.71 0.61 23.80
N ARG A 199 5.46 0.00 22.87
CA ARG A 199 5.80 -1.42 22.91
C ARG A 199 6.57 -1.82 24.17
N ASP A 200 7.41 -0.94 24.71
CA ASP A 200 8.16 -1.20 25.94
C ASP A 200 7.28 -1.18 27.21
N GLU A 201 6.04 -0.67 27.13
CA GLU A 201 5.12 -0.51 28.26
C GLU A 201 4.04 -1.60 28.32
N ILE A 202 3.53 -2.04 27.16
CA ILE A 202 2.43 -3.01 27.07
C ILE A 202 2.88 -4.24 26.27
N ASP A 203 2.10 -5.32 26.24
CA ASP A 203 2.32 -6.52 25.41
C ASP A 203 1.29 -6.69 24.28
N THR A 204 0.16 -5.98 24.38
CA THR A 204 -0.94 -5.96 23.41
C THR A 204 -0.43 -5.72 21.98
N PRO A 205 -0.96 -6.44 20.97
CA PRO A 205 -0.56 -6.23 19.58
C PRO A 205 -0.81 -4.81 19.08
N LEU A 206 0.14 -4.28 18.31
CA LEU A 206 0.12 -2.89 17.83
C LEU A 206 -0.12 -2.78 16.33
N ASP A 207 -0.83 -1.73 15.93
CA ASP A 207 -1.07 -1.39 14.52
C ASP A 207 -0.46 -0.02 14.19
N ALA A 208 0.11 0.12 12.99
CA ALA A 208 0.59 1.40 12.45
C ALA A 208 -0.42 1.99 11.46
N HIS A 209 -0.86 3.22 11.72
CA HIS A 209 -1.73 4.01 10.83
C HIS A 209 -1.11 5.37 10.55
N VAL A 210 -0.47 5.53 9.39
CA VAL A 210 0.42 6.68 9.16
C VAL A 210 -0.04 7.49 7.96
N HIS A 211 -0.28 8.79 8.13
CA HIS A 211 -0.64 9.65 6.99
C HIS A 211 0.59 10.12 6.21
N ASN A 212 0.35 10.54 4.96
CA ASN A 212 1.38 10.80 3.98
C ASN A 212 1.63 12.29 3.69
N ASP A 213 1.26 13.19 4.60
CA ASP A 213 1.28 14.65 4.39
C ASP A 213 2.65 15.19 3.93
N ILE A 214 3.75 14.53 4.32
CA ILE A 214 5.14 14.91 3.95
C ILE A 214 5.83 13.80 3.12
N GLY A 215 5.10 12.77 2.69
CA GLY A 215 5.67 11.68 1.88
C GLY A 215 6.42 10.59 2.67
N PHE A 216 6.27 10.55 4.00
CA PHE A 216 6.93 9.56 4.86
C PHE A 216 6.08 8.34 5.22
N ALA A 217 4.83 8.22 4.76
CA ALA A 217 3.93 7.16 5.23
C ALA A 217 4.51 5.74 5.08
N LEU A 218 5.04 5.39 3.90
CA LEU A 218 5.63 4.07 3.67
C LEU A 218 6.85 3.81 4.58
N ALA A 219 7.74 4.80 4.68
CA ALA A 219 8.94 4.68 5.52
C ALA A 219 8.60 4.59 7.01
N ASN A 220 7.61 5.36 7.46
CA ASN A 220 7.11 5.31 8.84
C ASN A 220 6.42 3.98 9.14
N ALA A 221 5.66 3.41 8.20
CA ALA A 221 5.04 2.09 8.39
C ALA A 221 6.10 1.01 8.64
N PHE A 222 7.21 1.02 7.91
CA PHE A 222 8.31 0.08 8.15
C PHE A 222 9.16 0.39 9.37
N ALA A 223 9.40 1.67 9.68
CA ALA A 223 10.04 2.06 10.95
C ALA A 223 9.21 1.61 12.17
N ALA A 224 7.87 1.62 12.05
CA ALA A 224 6.99 1.06 13.05
C ALA A 224 7.15 -0.47 13.18
N CYS A 225 7.32 -1.20 12.07
CA CYS A 225 7.58 -2.65 12.11
C CYS A 225 8.90 -2.97 12.81
N GLU A 226 9.95 -2.20 12.55
CA GLU A 226 11.24 -2.32 13.24
C GLU A 226 11.12 -2.06 14.75
N ALA A 227 10.17 -1.20 15.15
CA ALA A 227 9.88 -0.92 16.56
C ALA A 227 8.91 -1.94 17.21
N GLY A 228 8.33 -2.85 16.43
CA GLY A 228 7.54 -3.97 16.92
C GLY A 228 6.03 -3.87 16.73
N VAL A 229 5.52 -3.14 15.72
CA VAL A 229 4.10 -3.31 15.32
C VAL A 229 3.86 -4.63 14.61
N ASP A 230 2.64 -5.14 14.74
CA ASP A 230 2.20 -6.42 14.20
C ASP A 230 1.33 -6.27 12.95
N GLN A 231 0.81 -5.06 12.68
CA GLN A 231 -0.09 -4.78 11.56
C GLN A 231 0.16 -3.38 10.96
N ILE A 232 0.09 -3.27 9.64
CA ILE A 232 0.11 -2.00 8.91
C ILE A 232 -1.28 -1.74 8.33
N HIS A 233 -1.75 -0.50 8.43
CA HIS A 233 -2.95 -0.04 7.72
C HIS A 233 -2.57 0.48 6.33
N THR A 234 -3.29 0.04 5.31
CA THR A 234 -3.08 0.45 3.91
C THR A 234 -4.38 0.88 3.26
N THR A 235 -4.28 1.50 2.09
CA THR A 235 -5.39 1.61 1.13
C THR A 235 -4.89 1.30 -0.27
N ILE A 236 -5.80 0.88 -1.15
CA ILE A 236 -5.50 0.76 -2.58
C ILE A 236 -5.07 2.13 -3.11
N ASP A 237 -3.94 2.17 -3.79
CA ASP A 237 -3.31 3.40 -4.29
C ASP A 237 -2.99 4.48 -3.25
N GLY A 238 -3.03 4.14 -1.95
CA GLY A 238 -2.74 5.08 -0.88
C GLY A 238 -3.76 6.22 -0.79
N ILE A 239 -5.01 6.01 -1.24
CA ILE A 239 -6.07 7.02 -1.12
C ILE A 239 -6.51 7.16 0.34
N GLY A 240 -6.96 8.36 0.72
CA GLY A 240 -7.43 8.64 2.07
C GLY A 240 -7.55 10.14 2.31
N GLU A 241 -7.71 10.54 3.57
CA GLU A 241 -7.80 11.94 3.94
C GLU A 241 -6.55 12.71 3.47
N ARG A 242 -6.75 13.89 2.87
CA ARG A 242 -5.69 14.76 2.33
C ARG A 242 -4.81 14.05 1.28
N THR A 243 -3.67 13.53 1.70
CA THR A 243 -2.65 12.84 0.87
C THR A 243 -2.65 11.32 1.10
N GLY A 244 -3.57 10.84 1.93
CA GLY A 244 -3.82 9.42 2.21
C GLY A 244 -2.78 8.77 3.14
N ILE A 245 -2.72 7.44 3.06
CA ILE A 245 -1.92 6.55 3.92
C ILE A 245 -1.08 5.59 3.03
N PRO A 246 -0.30 4.62 3.57
CA PRO A 246 0.52 3.74 2.75
C PRO A 246 -0.28 3.00 1.68
N SER A 247 0.28 2.94 0.47
CA SER A 247 -0.29 2.16 -0.63
C SER A 247 -0.15 0.66 -0.36
N LEU A 248 -1.25 -0.08 -0.51
CA LEU A 248 -1.27 -1.55 -0.41
C LEU A 248 -0.22 -2.19 -1.33
N ALA A 249 -0.09 -1.68 -2.56
CA ALA A 249 0.86 -2.21 -3.55
C ALA A 249 2.32 -2.08 -3.09
N GLU A 250 2.68 -0.92 -2.55
CA GLU A 250 4.05 -0.64 -2.09
C GLU A 250 4.38 -1.47 -0.85
N VAL A 251 3.46 -1.54 0.11
CA VAL A 251 3.64 -2.31 1.35
C VAL A 251 3.73 -3.80 1.06
N ALA A 252 2.80 -4.37 0.28
CA ALA A 252 2.77 -5.80 0.01
C ALA A 252 4.01 -6.28 -0.77
N VAL A 253 4.46 -5.49 -1.74
CA VAL A 253 5.68 -5.79 -2.52
C VAL A 253 6.92 -5.71 -1.63
N ALA A 254 7.06 -4.66 -0.81
CA ALA A 254 8.19 -4.54 0.10
C ALA A 254 8.21 -5.67 1.14
N LEU A 255 7.06 -6.01 1.74
CA LEU A 255 6.95 -7.14 2.67
C LEU A 255 7.40 -8.46 2.03
N THR A 256 7.01 -8.71 0.78
CA THR A 256 7.34 -9.95 0.06
C THR A 256 8.81 -9.99 -0.37
N TYR A 257 9.30 -8.93 -1.04
CA TYR A 257 10.59 -8.95 -1.70
C TYR A 257 11.74 -8.47 -0.81
N LEU A 258 11.50 -7.55 0.11
CA LEU A 258 12.55 -6.95 0.95
C LEU A 258 12.55 -7.55 2.36
N PHE A 259 11.41 -7.55 3.04
CA PHE A 259 11.29 -8.07 4.41
C PHE A 259 11.13 -9.60 4.48
N LYS A 260 10.84 -10.25 3.35
CA LYS A 260 10.57 -11.69 3.25
C LYS A 260 9.50 -12.17 4.25
N SER A 261 8.56 -11.30 4.56
CA SER A 261 7.44 -11.60 5.47
C SER A 261 6.61 -12.73 4.86
N PRO A 262 6.24 -13.77 5.64
CA PRO A 262 5.51 -14.94 5.15
C PRO A 262 4.01 -14.64 4.97
N ASN A 263 3.69 -13.64 4.15
CA ASN A 263 2.34 -13.35 3.66
C ASN A 263 2.06 -14.10 2.35
N ASP A 264 0.81 -14.48 2.13
CA ASP A 264 0.36 -15.15 0.90
C ASP A 264 -0.40 -14.14 0.02
N PHE A 265 0.32 -13.13 -0.48
CA PHE A 265 -0.28 -12.08 -1.30
C PHE A 265 -0.35 -12.48 -2.78
N ARG A 266 -1.48 -12.17 -3.41
CA ARG A 266 -1.68 -12.25 -4.86
C ARG A 266 -1.19 -10.97 -5.54
N LEU A 267 0.12 -10.76 -5.50
CA LEU A 267 0.75 -9.55 -6.04
C LEU A 267 0.40 -9.31 -7.52
N ASP A 268 0.11 -10.36 -8.28
CA ASP A 268 -0.33 -10.29 -9.67
C ASP A 268 -1.63 -9.49 -9.89
N MET A 269 -2.39 -9.21 -8.82
CA MET A 269 -3.64 -8.44 -8.88
C MET A 269 -3.47 -6.94 -8.63
N LEU A 270 -2.27 -6.45 -8.26
CA LEU A 270 -2.10 -5.06 -7.81
C LEU A 270 -2.53 -4.03 -8.86
N GLN A 271 -2.23 -4.29 -10.15
CA GLN A 271 -2.69 -3.42 -11.23
C GLN A 271 -4.21 -3.43 -11.40
N ASP A 272 -4.88 -4.56 -11.19
CA ASP A 272 -6.33 -4.68 -11.31
C ASP A 272 -7.06 -4.04 -10.14
N LEU A 273 -6.50 -4.11 -8.93
CA LEU A 273 -6.98 -3.35 -7.77
C LEU A 273 -6.88 -1.83 -8.03
N SER A 274 -5.76 -1.36 -8.55
CA SER A 274 -5.59 0.05 -8.89
C SER A 274 -6.58 0.51 -9.98
N ARG A 275 -6.76 -0.28 -11.04
CA ARG A 275 -7.75 -0.01 -12.09
C ARG A 275 -9.18 0.03 -11.55
N LEU A 276 -9.52 -0.85 -10.61
CA LEU A 276 -10.85 -0.85 -9.98
C LEU A 276 -11.14 0.50 -9.30
N ILE A 277 -10.14 1.08 -8.62
CA ILE A 277 -10.28 2.40 -7.99
C ILE A 277 -10.35 3.50 -9.05
N GLU A 278 -9.54 3.44 -10.12
CA GLU A 278 -9.65 4.38 -11.25
C GLU A 278 -11.04 4.30 -11.93
N ASP A 279 -11.65 3.12 -12.01
CA ASP A 279 -12.98 2.93 -12.62
C ASP A 279 -14.12 3.43 -11.73
N TYR A 280 -13.96 3.34 -10.40
CA TYR A 280 -15.00 3.74 -9.43
C TYR A 280 -14.88 5.17 -8.95
N THR A 281 -13.73 5.80 -9.19
CA THR A 281 -13.44 7.17 -8.77
C THR A 281 -12.92 7.96 -9.97
N SER A 282 -12.56 9.22 -9.77
CA SER A 282 -11.80 10.00 -10.76
C SER A 282 -10.30 10.02 -10.46
N ILE A 283 -9.86 9.24 -9.46
CA ILE A 283 -8.48 9.24 -8.99
C ILE A 283 -7.68 8.29 -9.85
N LYS A 284 -6.68 8.85 -10.52
CA LYS A 284 -5.70 8.09 -11.27
C LYS A 284 -4.33 8.18 -10.60
N PRO A 285 -3.62 7.06 -10.41
CA PRO A 285 -2.21 7.10 -10.06
C PRO A 285 -1.41 8.01 -11.00
N TYR A 286 -0.55 8.84 -10.44
CA TYR A 286 0.41 9.57 -11.26
C TYR A 286 1.32 8.59 -12.00
N ASP A 287 1.82 8.98 -13.17
CA ASP A 287 2.50 8.07 -14.09
C ASP A 287 3.69 7.34 -13.46
N SER A 288 4.47 8.04 -12.62
CA SER A 288 5.64 7.49 -11.94
C SER A 288 5.32 6.81 -10.60
N LYS A 289 4.04 6.55 -10.27
CA LYS A 289 3.68 5.89 -9.01
C LYS A 289 4.36 4.52 -8.95
N PRO A 290 5.03 4.16 -7.83
CA PRO A 290 5.65 2.86 -7.69
C PRO A 290 4.66 1.72 -7.96
N ILE A 291 5.14 0.66 -8.62
CA ILE A 291 4.42 -0.60 -8.89
C ILE A 291 3.28 -0.47 -9.93
N VAL A 292 2.30 0.40 -9.69
CA VAL A 292 1.05 0.48 -10.47
C VAL A 292 1.01 1.65 -11.46
N GLY A 293 1.95 2.59 -11.36
CA GLY A 293 2.05 3.73 -12.26
C GLY A 293 2.33 3.31 -13.70
N SER A 294 1.78 4.06 -14.65
CA SER A 294 1.91 3.77 -16.09
C SER A 294 3.37 3.72 -16.57
N SER A 295 4.28 4.41 -15.86
CA SER A 295 5.72 4.49 -16.14
C SER A 295 6.59 3.61 -15.27
N ALA A 296 6.03 2.87 -14.29
CA ALA A 296 6.80 2.05 -13.36
C ALA A 296 7.69 0.99 -14.05
N TYR A 297 7.29 0.54 -15.24
CA TYR A 297 8.01 -0.46 -16.04
C TYR A 297 8.23 -0.02 -17.50
N LYS A 298 8.33 1.30 -17.72
CA LYS A 298 8.69 1.89 -19.02
C LYS A 298 10.20 2.08 -19.12
N HIS A 299 10.80 1.49 -20.15
CA HIS A 299 12.21 1.69 -20.48
C HIS A 299 12.34 2.55 -21.73
N LYS A 300 12.99 3.70 -21.60
CA LYS A 300 13.28 4.55 -22.75
C LYS A 300 14.38 3.93 -23.62
N ALA A 301 14.20 4.00 -24.93
CA ALA A 301 15.13 3.45 -25.89
C ALA A 301 16.53 4.10 -25.74
N GLY A 302 17.53 3.32 -25.34
CA GLY A 302 18.85 3.78 -24.98
C GLY A 302 19.74 2.67 -24.43
N THR A 303 20.81 3.03 -23.72
CA THR A 303 21.76 2.06 -23.11
C THR A 303 21.08 1.16 -22.08
N HIS A 304 20.14 1.68 -21.30
CA HIS A 304 19.38 0.91 -20.32
C HIS A 304 18.53 -0.18 -20.99
N LEU A 305 17.88 0.14 -22.11
CA LEU A 305 17.10 -0.85 -22.86
C LEU A 305 17.97 -2.03 -23.34
N ALA A 306 19.18 -1.75 -23.82
CA ALA A 306 20.09 -2.81 -24.27
C ALA A 306 20.46 -3.78 -23.13
N ALA A 307 20.63 -3.26 -21.90
CA ALA A 307 20.87 -4.06 -20.72
C ALA A 307 19.64 -4.87 -20.31
N VAL A 308 18.45 -4.24 -20.23
CA VAL A 308 17.17 -4.90 -19.90
C VAL A 308 16.86 -6.04 -20.88
N LEU A 309 17.10 -5.85 -22.18
CA LEU A 309 16.90 -6.89 -23.19
C LEU A 309 17.90 -8.05 -23.10
N ARG A 310 19.05 -7.88 -22.42
CA ARG A 310 20.02 -8.97 -22.16
C ARG A 310 19.70 -9.67 -20.85
N ASN A 311 19.45 -8.89 -19.80
CA ASN A 311 19.07 -9.37 -18.49
C ASN A 311 18.18 -8.30 -17.81
N PRO A 312 16.85 -8.52 -17.71
CA PRO A 312 15.95 -7.55 -17.10
C PRO A 312 16.31 -7.16 -15.67
N ALA A 313 16.91 -8.08 -14.91
CA ALA A 313 17.32 -7.84 -13.53
C ALA A 313 18.40 -6.75 -13.38
N ALA A 314 18.98 -6.26 -14.48
CA ALA A 314 19.89 -5.11 -14.46
C ALA A 314 19.22 -3.80 -14.04
N TYR A 315 17.91 -3.63 -14.33
CA TYR A 315 17.17 -2.40 -14.02
C TYR A 315 15.76 -2.65 -13.48
N GLU A 316 15.34 -3.91 -13.35
CA GLU A 316 14.03 -4.26 -12.81
C GLU A 316 14.19 -5.03 -11.50
N PRO A 317 14.02 -4.37 -10.34
CA PRO A 317 14.14 -5.04 -9.05
C PRO A 317 13.04 -6.08 -8.85
N ILE A 318 11.89 -5.87 -9.49
CA ILE A 318 10.72 -6.75 -9.43
C ILE A 318 10.27 -7.03 -10.87
N PRO A 319 10.03 -8.30 -11.25
CA PRO A 319 9.48 -8.59 -12.57
C PRO A 319 8.06 -7.99 -12.71
N PRO A 320 7.76 -7.23 -13.79
CA PRO A 320 6.47 -6.53 -13.93
C PRO A 320 5.26 -7.46 -13.80
N ARG A 321 5.34 -8.68 -14.36
CA ARG A 321 4.24 -9.65 -14.29
C ARG A 321 3.93 -10.14 -12.88
N ALA A 322 4.93 -10.14 -11.99
CA ALA A 322 4.73 -10.56 -10.61
C ALA A 322 3.84 -9.58 -9.84
N VAL A 323 3.62 -8.37 -10.37
CA VAL A 323 2.77 -7.33 -9.77
C VAL A 323 1.59 -6.93 -10.67
N GLY A 324 1.24 -7.76 -11.66
CA GLY A 324 0.12 -7.49 -12.57
C GLY A 324 0.42 -6.45 -13.66
N ASN A 325 1.67 -6.03 -13.80
CA ASN A 325 2.09 -5.03 -14.78
C ASN A 325 2.83 -5.67 -15.97
N ARG A 326 3.16 -4.87 -16.99
CA ARG A 326 3.94 -5.30 -18.16
C ARG A 326 5.06 -4.33 -18.48
N ARG A 327 6.18 -4.89 -18.94
CA ARG A 327 7.29 -4.12 -19.49
C ARG A 327 6.86 -3.40 -20.75
N ARG A 328 7.22 -2.12 -20.85
CA ARG A 328 6.94 -1.29 -22.02
C ARG A 328 8.21 -0.60 -22.48
N ILE A 329 8.39 -0.51 -23.80
CA ILE A 329 9.50 0.21 -24.39
C ILE A 329 8.99 1.46 -25.04
N VAL A 330 9.66 2.56 -24.71
CA VAL A 330 9.29 3.88 -25.21
C VAL A 330 10.37 4.40 -26.15
N PHE A 331 9.96 4.76 -27.36
CA PHE A 331 10.83 5.37 -28.37
C PHE A 331 10.45 6.84 -28.54
N GLY A 332 11.46 7.68 -28.55
CA GLY A 332 11.31 9.13 -28.59
C GLY A 332 12.63 9.79 -28.98
N GLU A 333 12.75 11.09 -28.68
CA GLU A 333 13.91 11.90 -29.08
C GLU A 333 15.28 11.40 -28.58
N LEU A 334 15.31 10.64 -27.48
CA LEU A 334 16.54 10.06 -26.91
C LEU A 334 16.91 8.70 -27.52
N ALA A 335 16.13 8.20 -28.47
CA ALA A 335 16.44 6.97 -29.18
C ALA A 335 17.70 7.17 -30.05
N GLY A 336 18.86 6.76 -29.52
CA GLY A 336 20.08 6.67 -30.30
C GLY A 336 19.99 5.61 -31.40
N LYS A 337 21.06 5.44 -32.20
CA LYS A 337 21.12 4.45 -33.30
C LYS A 337 20.64 3.06 -32.87
N THR A 338 21.05 2.58 -31.70
CA THR A 338 20.64 1.27 -31.16
C THR A 338 19.12 1.20 -30.91
N GLY A 339 18.54 2.26 -30.34
CA GLY A 339 17.10 2.35 -30.12
C GLY A 339 16.32 2.38 -31.43
N ALA A 340 16.79 3.14 -32.42
CA ALA A 340 16.18 3.18 -33.75
C ALA A 340 16.30 1.85 -34.51
N THR A 341 17.46 1.19 -34.46
CA THR A 341 17.67 -0.14 -35.06
C THR A 341 16.71 -1.17 -34.45
N TYR A 342 16.51 -1.08 -33.13
CA TYR A 342 15.61 -1.95 -32.41
C TYR A 342 14.14 -1.67 -32.75
N LEU A 343 13.73 -0.40 -32.84
CA LEU A 343 12.40 -0.01 -33.32
C LEU A 343 12.13 -0.56 -34.73
N MET A 344 13.09 -0.39 -35.64
CA MET A 344 13.00 -0.93 -37.00
C MET A 344 12.80 -2.45 -36.99
N SER A 345 13.53 -3.16 -36.12
CA SER A 345 13.37 -4.61 -35.95
C SER A 345 11.97 -5.00 -35.48
N LEU A 346 11.40 -4.26 -34.52
CA LEU A 346 10.04 -4.51 -34.02
C LEU A 346 8.98 -4.28 -35.10
N LEU A 347 9.21 -3.29 -35.97
CA LEU A 347 8.32 -2.95 -37.09
C LEU A 347 8.54 -3.84 -38.33
N GLY A 348 9.46 -4.80 -38.28
CA GLY A 348 9.78 -5.67 -39.43
C GLY A 348 10.51 -4.94 -40.57
N LEU A 349 11.15 -3.81 -40.29
CA LEU A 349 11.93 -3.04 -41.25
C LEU A 349 13.35 -3.59 -41.36
N GLU A 350 13.91 -3.51 -42.56
CA GLU A 350 15.29 -3.94 -42.83
C GLU A 350 16.31 -3.09 -42.06
N LYS A 351 17.19 -3.75 -41.31
CA LYS A 351 18.21 -3.12 -40.47
C LYS A 351 19.38 -2.63 -41.34
N ASN A 352 19.34 -1.36 -41.75
CA ASN A 352 20.49 -0.67 -42.37
C ASN A 352 20.94 0.48 -41.47
N ASP A 353 22.25 0.59 -41.25
CA ASP A 353 22.92 1.63 -40.47
C ASP A 353 22.51 3.06 -40.84
N GLU A 354 22.41 3.38 -42.14
CA GLU A 354 22.00 4.69 -42.62
C GLU A 354 20.54 4.98 -42.28
N ARG A 355 19.65 4.00 -42.50
CA ARG A 355 18.23 4.11 -42.16
C ARG A 355 18.02 4.25 -40.66
N ALA A 356 18.77 3.52 -39.84
CA ALA A 356 18.71 3.63 -38.38
C ALA A 356 19.14 5.02 -37.89
N ARG A 357 20.18 5.61 -38.50
CA ARG A 357 20.58 7.00 -38.21
C ARG A 357 19.52 8.00 -38.66
N ALA A 358 18.90 7.81 -39.83
CA ALA A 358 17.82 8.66 -40.31
C ALA A 358 16.61 8.62 -39.38
N VAL A 359 16.18 7.44 -38.95
CA VAL A 359 15.09 7.25 -37.97
C VAL A 359 15.43 7.94 -36.63
N ALA A 360 16.63 7.72 -36.10
CA ALA A 360 17.08 8.38 -34.86
C ALA A 360 17.06 9.91 -34.98
N SER A 361 17.54 10.45 -36.11
CA SER A 361 17.53 11.89 -36.38
C SER A 361 16.11 12.43 -36.53
N GLY A 362 15.22 11.69 -37.19
CA GLY A 362 13.81 12.03 -37.33
C GLY A 362 13.13 12.12 -35.96
N LEU A 363 13.24 11.06 -35.15
CA LEU A 363 12.72 11.03 -33.77
C LEU A 363 13.24 12.19 -32.92
N LYS A 364 14.52 12.53 -33.03
CA LYS A 364 15.13 13.67 -32.33
C LYS A 364 14.62 15.03 -32.81
N SER A 365 14.37 15.17 -34.11
CA SER A 365 13.91 16.43 -34.70
C SER A 365 12.47 16.80 -34.31
N LEU A 366 11.63 15.80 -33.99
CA LEU A 366 10.24 16.02 -33.61
C LEU A 366 10.08 16.75 -32.26
N ARG A 367 11.01 16.60 -31.31
CA ARG A 367 10.96 17.22 -29.96
C ARG A 367 9.61 17.04 -29.22
N MET A 368 8.95 15.90 -29.44
CA MET A 368 7.66 15.57 -28.82
C MET A 368 7.80 14.65 -27.60
N GLY A 369 9.02 14.46 -27.10
CA GLY A 369 9.29 13.50 -26.02
C GLY A 369 9.12 12.06 -26.50
N ASP A 370 8.18 11.34 -25.90
CA ASP A 370 7.92 9.92 -26.10
C ASP A 370 6.82 9.72 -27.17
N LEU A 371 7.17 9.06 -28.28
CA LEU A 371 6.32 8.99 -29.49
C LEU A 371 5.66 7.63 -29.68
N ILE A 372 6.38 6.55 -29.38
CA ILE A 372 5.93 5.18 -29.62
C ILE A 372 6.10 4.38 -28.32
N ASP A 373 5.02 3.79 -27.84
CA ASP A 373 4.97 2.99 -26.63
C ASP A 373 4.53 1.56 -26.95
N ILE A 374 5.48 0.61 -26.92
CA ILE A 374 5.24 -0.79 -27.30
C ILE A 374 5.29 -1.68 -26.05
N PRO A 375 4.20 -2.39 -25.70
CA PRO A 375 4.27 -3.43 -24.68
C PRO A 375 5.11 -4.60 -25.20
N LEU A 376 6.02 -5.11 -24.36
CA LEU A 376 6.77 -6.32 -24.67
C LEU A 376 6.00 -7.55 -24.21
N GLU A 377 5.60 -8.38 -25.18
CA GLU A 377 5.08 -9.72 -24.91
C GLU A 377 6.19 -10.78 -24.98
N ASP A 378 6.02 -11.91 -24.29
CA ASP A 378 7.04 -12.97 -24.19
C ASP A 378 7.50 -13.51 -25.54
N ARG A 379 6.62 -13.48 -26.56
CA ARG A 379 6.98 -13.88 -27.94
C ARG A 379 8.03 -12.96 -28.55
N PHE A 380 7.94 -11.66 -28.29
CA PHE A 380 8.93 -10.69 -28.77
C PHE A 380 10.24 -10.86 -28.01
N GLU A 381 10.19 -11.04 -26.69
CA GLU A 381 11.39 -11.28 -25.87
C GLU A 381 12.19 -12.51 -26.34
N LYS A 382 11.50 -13.65 -26.57
CA LYS A 382 12.15 -14.87 -27.08
C LYS A 382 12.74 -14.69 -28.48
N ARG A 383 12.05 -13.97 -29.37
CA ARG A 383 12.55 -13.69 -30.73
C ARG A 383 13.80 -12.82 -30.71
N ILE A 384 13.86 -11.84 -29.81
CA ILE A 384 15.01 -10.93 -29.66
C ILE A 384 16.23 -11.64 -29.08
N ILE A 385 16.03 -12.52 -28.10
CA ILE A 385 17.12 -13.35 -27.53
C ILE A 385 17.69 -14.26 -28.61
N ASN A 386 16.82 -14.95 -29.36
CA ASN A 386 17.22 -15.86 -30.42
C ASN A 386 17.95 -15.15 -31.59
N ASP A 387 17.48 -13.96 -32.02
CA ASP A 387 18.15 -13.20 -33.09
C ASP A 387 19.58 -12.78 -32.68
N LYS A 388 19.83 -12.48 -31.40
CA LYS A 388 21.16 -12.14 -30.88
C LYS A 388 22.09 -13.35 -30.76
N ASP A 389 21.57 -14.51 -30.37
CA ASP A 389 22.35 -15.75 -30.33
C ASP A 389 22.77 -16.20 -31.75
N VAL A 390 21.93 -15.92 -32.75
CA VAL A 390 22.26 -16.14 -34.16
C VAL A 390 23.31 -15.15 -34.67
N GLU A 391 23.26 -13.88 -34.26
CA GLU A 391 24.31 -12.89 -34.59
C GLU A 391 25.65 -13.23 -33.93
N ARG A 392 25.66 -13.67 -32.66
CA ARG A 392 26.88 -14.07 -31.94
C ARG A 392 27.58 -15.27 -32.59
N LYS A 393 26.82 -16.29 -32.98
CA LYS A 393 27.32 -17.48 -33.71
C LYS A 393 27.83 -17.21 -35.13
N ARG A 394 27.59 -16.01 -35.67
CA ARG A 394 28.13 -15.58 -36.97
C ARG A 394 29.43 -14.78 -36.84
N THR A 395 29.79 -14.39 -35.62
CA THR A 395 30.97 -13.57 -35.30
C THR A 395 32.07 -14.34 -34.56
N GLU A 396 31.79 -15.60 -34.20
CA GLU A 396 32.75 -16.63 -33.79
C GLU A 396 32.99 -17.57 -34.99
#